data_AF-A0A2D5Z9J2-F1
#
_entry.id   AF-A0A2D5Z9J2-F1
#
_cell.length_a   1.000
_cell.length_b   1.000
_cell.length_c   1.000
_cell.angle_alpha   90.00
_cell.angle_beta   90.00
_cell.angle_gamma   90.00
#
_symmetry.space_group_name_H-M   'P 1'
#
loop_
_entity.id
_entity.type
_entity.pdbx_description
1 polymer ?
#
loop_
_entity_poly.entity_id
_entity_poly.type
_entity_poly.pdbx_seq_one_letter_code
_entity_poly.pdbx_strand_id
1 'polypeptide(L)'
;MARTVPLRRIDRRPGFVVNWLLCGPFNRDGRLTSCAALRKDYLKASGGERRARPRAGERVGRDGPEWSATALREGCIVNLARSYADRGIVSYAMAYLHCPAARPVRLWLGSDDGFVLVVNGRRVAAQDVHRGLGIDSDACDLSLRRGTNAILLKVEQFYGAYEFCLRVTDPDGRGIRGLKAFVDHPRVRRPVDPARSRTISGFEYLSHRFATARLKLAFDARTPNGYRAWRRRFLDQYRKLLGPLPAPCPLRPEVTEDVVVEQLRRRRVLLDFEPGFSFPCYLTVPRRVPRGAKLPALLCLHGHGGGKRDMVGETTPPGAYDPYNIALHAARKGYVTLSPDFLAFGERQSTGVAYGEGQDPCPAEFAWGQMAGVLPTAINIATVRRSIDYLQTLRFVDARRIGAAGHSFGGYMTTMTTAVERRIRAAVISGFMMTSEAYHGRTWTCGSQVVPGLLEYGDLSDIACTFAPRPTLIITGLYDCVAPFPFADAAFRKIERAYRAAGADGRAEQFVFAGEHVFQPEAALQWLDRWI
;
A
#
# COMPACT_ATOMS: atom_id res chain seq x y z
N MET A 1 -23.53 -19.64 16.29
CA MET A 1 -23.97 -18.29 15.89
C MET A 1 -23.07 -17.27 16.58
N ALA A 2 -21.99 -16.85 15.93
CA ALA A 2 -21.09 -15.82 16.46
C ALA A 2 -21.72 -14.45 16.19
N ARG A 3 -21.98 -13.69 17.25
CA ARG A 3 -22.46 -12.31 17.17
C ARG A 3 -21.41 -11.48 16.43
N THR A 4 -21.78 -10.97 15.27
CA THR A 4 -21.08 -9.93 14.54
C THR A 4 -20.86 -8.73 15.46
N VAL A 5 -19.60 -8.49 15.84
CA VAL A 5 -19.21 -7.22 16.44
C VAL A 5 -19.37 -6.17 15.35
N PRO A 6 -20.13 -5.09 15.56
CA PRO A 6 -20.29 -4.07 14.53
C PRO A 6 -18.93 -3.44 14.23
N LEU A 7 -18.62 -3.35 12.93
CA LEU A 7 -17.49 -2.63 12.36
C LEU A 7 -17.36 -1.26 13.04
N ARG A 8 -16.28 -1.05 13.81
CA ARG A 8 -15.90 0.31 14.22
C ARG A 8 -15.55 1.07 12.95
N ARG A 9 -16.47 1.94 12.53
CA ARG A 9 -16.35 2.89 11.43
C ARG A 9 -15.03 3.67 11.62
N ILE A 10 -14.01 3.44 10.78
CA ILE A 10 -12.82 4.28 10.80
C ILE A 10 -13.25 5.68 10.39
N ASP A 11 -13.08 6.61 11.30
CA ASP A 11 -13.60 7.95 11.19
C ASP A 11 -12.78 8.76 10.19
N ARG A 12 -13.33 9.00 8.99
CA ARG A 12 -12.68 9.77 7.91
C ARG A 12 -12.63 11.29 8.19
N ARG A 13 -12.73 11.70 9.46
CA ARG A 13 -12.80 13.11 9.86
C ARG A 13 -11.43 13.78 9.66
N PRO A 14 -11.37 14.93 8.99
CA PRO A 14 -10.13 15.70 8.86
C PRO A 14 -9.64 16.21 10.23
N GLY A 15 -8.33 16.45 10.34
CA GLY A 15 -7.71 17.12 11.48
C GLY A 15 -6.93 16.23 12.44
N PHE A 16 -6.78 14.92 12.17
CA PHE A 16 -5.95 14.05 12.99
C PHE A 16 -4.47 14.45 12.92
N VAL A 17 -3.80 14.37 14.07
CA VAL A 17 -2.36 14.58 14.19
C VAL A 17 -1.66 13.25 13.95
N VAL A 18 -0.93 13.19 12.84
CA VAL A 18 -0.27 11.97 12.36
C VAL A 18 1.24 12.00 12.54
N ASN A 19 1.83 13.14 12.91
CA ASN A 19 3.26 13.31 13.08
C ASN A 19 3.58 13.53 14.57
N TRP A 20 4.41 12.66 15.14
CA TRP A 20 4.74 12.66 16.57
C TRP A 20 6.24 12.42 16.81
N LEU A 21 6.81 13.05 17.83
CA LEU A 21 8.01 12.55 18.49
C LEU A 21 7.57 11.67 19.66
N LEU A 22 8.04 10.43 19.74
CA LEU A 22 7.76 9.52 20.84
C LEU A 22 8.97 9.41 21.75
N CYS A 23 8.75 9.31 23.06
CA CYS A 23 9.82 9.10 24.03
C CYS A 23 9.31 8.26 25.20
N GLY A 24 10.02 7.16 25.47
CA GLY A 24 9.63 6.18 26.47
C GLY A 24 10.35 4.85 26.27
N PRO A 25 9.94 3.81 27.01
CA PRO A 25 9.04 3.89 28.16
C PRO A 25 9.78 4.36 29.41
N PHE A 26 9.05 5.05 30.29
CA PHE A 26 9.45 5.42 31.63
C PHE A 26 8.75 4.50 32.65
N ASN A 27 9.26 4.46 33.90
CA ASN A 27 8.76 3.58 34.97
C ASN A 27 8.99 2.07 34.74
N ARG A 28 10.05 1.69 34.01
CA ARG A 28 10.37 0.28 33.69
C ARG A 28 10.67 -0.58 34.92
N ASP A 29 11.03 0.02 36.04
CA ASP A 29 11.27 -0.67 37.31
C ASP A 29 9.97 -1.00 38.06
N GLY A 30 8.81 -0.56 37.56
CA GLY A 30 7.49 -0.86 38.13
C GLY A 30 7.27 -0.29 39.54
N ARG A 31 8.14 0.61 40.01
CA ARG A 31 8.12 1.09 41.41
C ARG A 31 6.97 2.03 41.73
N LEU A 32 6.33 2.59 40.71
CA LEU A 32 5.13 3.43 40.86
C LEU A 32 3.91 2.71 40.31
N THR A 33 2.80 2.80 41.04
CA THR A 33 1.47 2.41 40.57
C THR A 33 1.05 3.27 39.37
N SER A 34 0.13 2.79 38.53
CA SER A 34 -0.36 3.49 37.31
C SER A 34 -0.69 4.97 37.58
N CYS A 35 -1.58 5.24 38.53
CA CYS A 35 -1.99 6.62 38.87
C CYS A 35 -0.80 7.49 39.35
N ALA A 36 0.15 6.92 40.09
CA ALA A 36 1.33 7.64 40.58
C ALA A 36 2.35 7.89 39.45
N ALA A 37 2.50 6.93 38.53
CA ALA A 37 3.34 7.04 37.34
C ALA A 37 2.82 8.17 36.43
N LEU A 38 1.51 8.22 36.16
CA LEU A 38 0.92 9.27 35.33
C LEU A 38 1.03 10.68 35.94
N ARG A 39 1.18 10.81 37.27
CA ARG A 39 1.39 12.11 37.94
C ARG A 39 2.84 12.58 37.93
N LYS A 40 3.80 11.68 37.75
CA LYS A 40 5.23 12.04 37.76
C LYS A 40 5.64 12.74 36.47
N ASP A 41 6.35 13.85 36.63
CA ASP A 41 7.06 14.53 35.52
C ASP A 41 8.40 13.82 35.30
N TYR A 42 8.47 13.01 34.25
CA TYR A 42 9.68 12.28 33.87
C TYR A 42 10.63 13.11 33.00
N LEU A 43 10.20 14.29 32.54
CA LEU A 43 10.99 15.20 31.71
C LEU A 43 11.74 16.25 32.55
N LYS A 44 11.68 16.18 33.89
CA LYS A 44 12.37 17.12 34.80
C LYS A 44 13.85 17.34 34.44
N ALA A 45 14.57 16.27 34.10
CA ALA A 45 15.98 16.33 33.70
C ALA A 45 16.22 17.12 32.40
N SER A 46 15.19 17.27 31.56
CA SER A 46 15.20 18.06 30.32
C SER A 46 14.32 19.32 30.43
N GLY A 47 14.16 19.86 31.64
CA GLY A 47 13.45 21.11 31.88
C GLY A 47 11.95 20.97 32.22
N GLY A 48 11.42 19.75 32.29
CA GLY A 48 10.05 19.42 32.73
C GLY A 48 8.98 19.52 31.63
N GLU A 49 7.84 18.87 31.86
CA GLU A 49 6.71 18.78 30.90
C GLU A 49 6.25 20.15 30.38
N ARG A 50 6.28 21.18 31.23
CA ARG A 50 5.85 22.54 30.87
C ARG A 50 6.75 23.19 29.82
N ARG A 51 8.05 22.86 29.82
CA ARG A 51 9.06 23.46 28.93
C ARG A 51 9.56 22.49 27.86
N ALA A 52 9.05 21.27 27.83
CA ALA A 52 9.44 20.26 26.85
C ALA A 52 9.33 20.80 25.43
N ARG A 53 10.47 20.85 24.72
CA ARG A 53 10.58 21.20 23.29
C ARG A 53 11.65 20.32 22.62
N PRO A 54 11.52 18.99 22.72
CA PRO A 54 12.55 18.05 22.30
C PRO A 54 12.68 18.01 20.78
N ARG A 55 13.79 17.43 20.32
CA ARG A 55 14.06 17.06 18.93
C ARG A 55 14.21 15.55 18.78
N ALA A 56 14.00 15.04 17.57
CA ALA A 56 14.39 13.67 17.26
C ALA A 56 15.89 13.47 17.55
N GLY A 57 16.23 12.35 18.20
CA GLY A 57 17.59 12.04 18.65
C GLY A 57 17.99 12.63 20.00
N GLU A 58 17.19 13.53 20.58
CA GLU A 58 17.47 14.10 21.90
C GLU A 58 17.15 13.09 23.01
N ARG A 59 17.96 13.03 24.08
CA ARG A 59 17.72 12.16 25.24
C ARG A 59 17.16 12.91 26.42
N VAL A 60 16.35 12.22 27.22
CA VAL A 60 15.87 12.75 28.50
C VAL A 60 16.91 12.51 29.58
N GLY A 61 17.66 13.55 29.96
CA GLY A 61 18.82 13.39 30.83
C GLY A 61 19.96 12.59 30.18
N ARG A 62 20.93 12.13 30.98
CA ARG A 62 22.13 11.44 30.48
C ARG A 62 21.84 10.01 29.99
N ASP A 63 21.04 9.28 30.76
CA ASP A 63 20.80 7.84 30.58
C ASP A 63 19.32 7.50 30.25
N GLY A 64 18.48 8.51 30.01
CA GLY A 64 17.06 8.29 29.75
C GLY A 64 16.74 7.97 28.29
N PRO A 65 15.46 7.69 28.00
CA PRO A 65 14.99 7.38 26.66
C PRO A 65 15.24 8.52 25.66
N GLU A 66 15.43 8.14 24.41
CA GLU A 66 15.62 9.04 23.29
C GLU A 66 14.27 9.38 22.64
N TRP A 67 14.13 10.60 22.13
CA TRP A 67 12.99 11.03 21.33
C TRP A 67 13.14 10.52 19.89
N SER A 68 12.19 9.73 19.41
CA SER A 68 12.17 9.21 18.03
C SER A 68 11.02 9.81 17.23
N ALA A 69 11.29 10.24 16.01
CA ALA A 69 10.23 10.72 15.13
C ALA A 69 9.44 9.56 14.54
N THR A 70 8.12 9.67 14.61
CA THR A 70 7.19 8.79 13.92
C THR A 70 6.18 9.62 13.12
N ALA A 71 5.86 9.12 11.94
CA ALA A 71 4.76 9.63 11.13
C ALA A 71 3.83 8.44 10.89
N LEU A 72 2.59 8.55 11.33
CA LEU A 72 1.53 7.60 11.01
C LEU A 72 1.31 7.65 9.51
N ARG A 73 1.75 6.59 8.84
CA ARG A 73 1.60 6.42 7.39
C ARG A 73 0.15 6.06 7.03
N GLU A 74 -0.61 5.50 7.98
CA GLU A 74 -2.03 5.13 7.91
C GLU A 74 -2.76 5.30 9.25
N GLY A 75 -4.07 5.53 9.18
CA GLY A 75 -4.93 5.66 10.35
C GLY A 75 -4.68 6.94 11.16
N CYS A 76 -5.29 7.00 12.35
CA CYS A 76 -5.10 8.10 13.29
C CYS A 76 -4.56 7.63 14.64
N ILE A 77 -4.32 6.33 14.78
CA ILE A 77 -4.00 5.67 16.04
C ILE A 77 -2.51 5.39 16.07
N VAL A 78 -1.82 5.93 17.08
CA VAL A 78 -0.46 5.55 17.45
C VAL A 78 -0.55 4.35 18.38
N ASN A 79 0.08 3.24 18.00
CA ASN A 79 0.26 2.08 18.86
C ASN A 79 1.67 2.09 19.45
N LEU A 80 1.76 2.38 20.75
CA LEU A 80 3.00 2.45 21.51
C LEU A 80 3.54 1.06 21.89
N ALA A 81 2.70 0.02 21.92
CA ALA A 81 3.13 -1.36 22.18
C ALA A 81 4.11 -1.87 21.11
N ARG A 82 4.03 -1.37 19.87
CA ARG A 82 5.01 -1.64 18.81
C ARG A 82 6.42 -1.16 19.14
N SER A 83 6.54 -0.15 20.00
CA SER A 83 7.84 0.40 20.42
C SER A 83 8.22 -0.08 21.82
N TYR A 84 7.23 -0.34 22.70
CA TYR A 84 7.42 -0.56 24.12
C TYR A 84 6.42 -1.62 24.64
N ALA A 85 6.86 -2.86 24.84
CA ALA A 85 6.01 -3.94 25.35
C ALA A 85 6.26 -4.16 26.85
N ASP A 86 5.55 -3.43 27.72
CA ASP A 86 5.59 -3.63 29.18
C ASP A 86 4.32 -3.08 29.87
N ARG A 87 4.12 -3.37 31.16
CA ARG A 87 2.99 -2.89 31.98
C ARG A 87 3.44 -1.91 33.05
N GLY A 88 2.56 -0.99 33.43
CA GLY A 88 2.85 0.05 34.43
C GLY A 88 3.84 1.10 33.93
N ILE A 89 4.05 1.18 32.61
CA ILE A 89 4.96 2.12 31.98
C ILE A 89 4.24 3.35 31.44
N VAL A 90 4.99 4.42 31.21
CA VAL A 90 4.48 5.68 30.65
C VAL A 90 5.32 6.10 29.46
N SER A 91 4.70 6.71 28.45
CA SER A 91 5.41 7.30 27.30
C SER A 91 4.84 8.65 26.93
N TYR A 92 5.69 9.47 26.33
CA TYR A 92 5.33 10.78 25.82
C TYR A 92 5.23 10.77 24.30
N ALA A 93 4.31 11.57 23.79
CA ALA A 93 4.20 11.94 22.40
C ALA A 93 4.16 13.46 22.27
N MET A 94 5.02 14.04 21.43
CA MET A 94 5.09 15.48 21.18
C MET A 94 4.75 15.78 19.72
N ALA A 95 3.93 16.79 19.49
CA ALA A 95 3.65 17.34 18.16
C ALA A 95 3.66 18.86 18.19
N TYR A 96 4.06 19.48 17.07
CA TYR A 96 4.04 20.92 16.87
C TYR A 96 2.99 21.30 15.84
N LEU A 97 1.97 22.04 16.25
CA LEU A 97 0.88 22.48 15.38
C LEU A 97 1.10 23.91 14.93
N HIS A 98 1.26 24.13 13.62
CA HIS A 98 1.23 25.47 13.05
C HIS A 98 -0.19 25.88 12.73
N CYS A 99 -0.68 26.91 13.42
CA CYS A 99 -2.00 27.48 13.19
C CYS A 99 -1.89 28.80 12.40
N PRO A 100 -2.57 28.95 11.24
CA PRO A 100 -2.40 30.12 10.38
C PRO A 100 -2.93 31.42 10.99
N ALA A 101 -3.91 31.33 11.89
CA ALA A 101 -4.44 32.46 12.66
C ALA A 101 -4.88 31.97 14.03
N ALA A 102 -4.74 32.81 15.06
CA ALA A 102 -5.22 32.51 16.39
C ALA A 102 -6.74 32.25 16.34
N ARG A 103 -7.18 31.15 16.94
CA ARG A 103 -8.59 30.72 16.84
C ARG A 103 -8.96 29.75 17.97
N PRO A 104 -10.24 29.72 18.37
CA PRO A 104 -10.76 28.64 19.19
C PRO A 104 -10.72 27.32 18.39
N VAL A 105 -10.43 26.24 19.08
CA VAL A 105 -10.39 24.87 18.55
C VAL A 105 -10.95 23.90 19.59
N ARG A 106 -11.39 22.75 19.11
CA ARG A 106 -11.63 21.57 19.93
C ARG A 106 -10.57 20.52 19.64
N LEU A 107 -9.92 20.04 20.70
CA LEU A 107 -9.07 18.85 20.64
C LEU A 107 -9.91 17.65 21.04
N TRP A 108 -9.99 16.67 20.16
CA TRP A 108 -10.57 15.36 20.44
C TRP A 108 -9.45 14.37 20.67
N LEU A 109 -9.56 13.55 21.71
CA LEU A 109 -8.56 12.57 22.08
C LEU A 109 -9.21 11.19 22.26
N GLY A 110 -8.46 10.15 21.91
CA GLY A 110 -8.69 8.80 22.42
C GLY A 110 -7.39 8.25 22.99
N SER A 111 -7.47 7.54 24.11
CA SER A 111 -6.38 6.75 24.67
C SER A 111 -6.89 5.39 25.14
N ASP A 112 -6.01 4.39 25.15
CA ASP A 112 -6.27 3.08 25.75
C ASP A 112 -6.44 3.23 27.27
N ASP A 113 -5.43 3.69 28.00
CA ASP A 113 -5.54 3.98 29.44
C ASP A 113 -5.51 5.50 29.72
N GLY A 114 -5.07 5.91 30.92
CA GLY A 114 -4.97 7.29 31.33
C GLY A 114 -3.99 8.14 30.51
N PHE A 115 -4.24 9.44 30.51
CA PHE A 115 -3.39 10.40 29.81
C PHE A 115 -3.29 11.75 30.54
N VAL A 116 -2.26 12.51 30.19
CA VAL A 116 -2.14 13.93 30.50
C VAL A 116 -1.82 14.70 29.23
N LEU A 117 -2.63 15.73 28.94
CA LEU A 117 -2.44 16.62 27.79
C LEU A 117 -1.96 18.00 28.24
N VAL A 118 -0.82 18.41 27.69
CA VAL A 118 -0.19 19.70 27.93
C VAL A 118 -0.08 20.46 26.60
N VAL A 119 -0.64 21.66 26.56
CA VAL A 119 -0.61 22.53 25.38
C VAL A 119 0.11 23.82 25.73
N ASN A 120 1.16 24.16 24.98
CA ASN A 120 2.00 25.34 25.21
C ASN A 120 2.52 25.47 26.66
N GLY A 121 2.77 24.35 27.33
CA GLY A 121 3.27 24.31 28.70
C GLY A 121 2.21 24.42 29.81
N ARG A 122 0.92 24.45 29.44
CA ARG A 122 -0.20 24.40 30.37
C ARG A 122 -0.90 23.04 30.24
N ARG A 123 -1.13 22.35 31.37
CA ARG A 123 -1.98 21.16 31.41
C ARG A 123 -3.42 21.57 31.12
N VAL A 124 -4.04 20.97 30.11
CA VAL A 124 -5.39 21.33 29.64
C VAL A 124 -6.41 20.22 29.81
N ALA A 125 -5.96 18.96 29.84
CA ALA A 125 -6.82 17.81 30.12
C ALA A 125 -6.01 16.68 30.75
N ALA A 126 -6.68 15.78 31.47
CA ALA A 126 -6.12 14.52 31.92
C ALA A 126 -7.25 13.57 32.32
N GLN A 127 -7.02 12.27 32.11
CA GLN A 127 -7.87 11.19 32.60
C GLN A 127 -7.00 10.16 33.30
N ASP A 128 -7.45 9.70 34.47
CA ASP A 128 -6.81 8.66 35.28
C ASP A 128 -7.78 7.48 35.29
N VAL A 129 -7.71 6.63 34.26
CA VAL A 129 -8.74 5.62 33.94
C VAL A 129 -8.12 4.43 33.22
N HIS A 130 -8.66 3.23 33.45
CA HIS A 130 -8.27 2.00 32.74
C HIS A 130 -9.36 1.61 31.76
N ARG A 131 -9.06 1.59 30.45
CA ARG A 131 -10.08 1.35 29.41
C ARG A 131 -9.43 0.84 28.12
N GLY A 132 -10.26 0.69 27.09
CA GLY A 132 -9.80 0.46 25.72
C GLY A 132 -9.88 1.75 24.89
N LEU A 133 -9.06 1.88 23.84
CA LEU A 133 -9.09 3.06 22.97
C LEU A 133 -10.49 3.34 22.41
N GLY A 134 -11.00 4.56 22.65
CA GLY A 134 -12.16 5.13 21.98
C GLY A 134 -11.77 6.41 21.21
N ILE A 135 -11.95 6.43 19.89
CA ILE A 135 -11.69 7.63 19.07
C ILE A 135 -12.63 8.76 19.49
N ASP A 136 -12.08 9.97 19.67
CA ASP A 136 -12.81 11.17 20.10
C ASP A 136 -13.61 10.99 21.40
N SER A 137 -13.21 10.05 22.26
CA SER A 137 -13.92 9.77 23.52
C SER A 137 -13.72 10.86 24.57
N ASP A 138 -12.67 11.66 24.44
CA ASP A 138 -12.41 12.85 25.25
C ASP A 138 -12.34 14.09 24.38
N ALA A 139 -12.71 15.24 24.93
CA ALA A 139 -12.65 16.52 24.24
C ALA A 139 -12.17 17.64 25.17
N CYS A 140 -11.44 18.61 24.62
CA CYS A 140 -10.98 19.80 25.32
C CYS A 140 -11.04 21.01 24.40
N ASP A 141 -11.79 22.03 24.81
CA ASP A 141 -11.88 23.31 24.10
C ASP A 141 -10.78 24.26 24.57
N LEU A 142 -10.06 24.85 23.61
CA LEU A 142 -9.00 25.83 23.88
C LEU A 142 -8.77 26.75 22.68
N SER A 143 -7.89 27.73 22.84
CA SER A 143 -7.46 28.58 21.72
C SER A 143 -6.02 28.29 21.32
N LEU A 144 -5.79 28.05 20.02
CA LEU A 144 -4.44 28.01 19.46
C LEU A 144 -3.98 29.43 19.15
N ARG A 145 -2.70 29.70 19.40
CA ARG A 145 -2.05 30.94 18.99
C ARG A 145 -1.75 30.89 17.49
N ARG A 146 -1.70 32.04 16.82
CA ARG A 146 -1.10 32.12 15.47
C ARG A 146 0.35 31.63 15.55
N GLY A 147 0.76 30.82 14.59
CA GLY A 147 2.09 30.20 14.56
C GLY A 147 2.12 28.84 15.26
N THR A 148 3.29 28.47 15.79
CA THR A 148 3.53 27.14 16.36
C THR A 148 2.95 27.00 17.76
N ASN A 149 2.23 25.92 18.01
CA ASN A 149 1.74 25.49 19.31
C ASN A 149 2.32 24.11 19.63
N ALA A 150 2.87 23.93 20.84
CA ALA A 150 3.42 22.64 21.27
C ALA A 150 2.33 21.80 21.96
N ILE A 151 2.19 20.55 21.54
CA ILE A 151 1.24 19.57 22.06
C ILE A 151 2.05 18.41 22.63
N LEU A 152 2.04 18.26 23.95
CA LEU A 152 2.66 17.14 24.65
C LEU A 152 1.56 16.27 25.25
N LEU A 153 1.51 15.02 24.82
CA LEU A 153 0.65 14.00 25.37
C LEU A 153 1.50 12.99 26.16
N LYS A 154 1.06 12.64 27.36
CA LYS A 154 1.61 11.56 28.15
C LYS A 154 0.55 10.48 28.27
N VAL A 155 0.89 9.24 27.92
CA VAL A 155 -0.02 8.09 27.92
C VAL A 155 0.57 7.00 28.80
N GLU A 156 -0.24 6.43 29.69
CA GLU A 156 0.15 5.27 30.49
C GLU A 156 -0.24 3.96 29.80
N GLN A 157 0.40 2.86 30.22
CA GLN A 157 0.00 1.50 29.88
C GLN A 157 -0.25 0.71 31.16
N PHE A 158 -1.49 0.30 31.37
CA PHE A 158 -1.89 -0.63 32.40
C PHE A 158 -2.20 -2.00 31.79
N TYR A 159 -3.14 -2.08 30.84
CA TYR A 159 -3.51 -3.29 30.13
C TYR A 159 -4.14 -2.96 28.77
N GLY A 160 -3.81 -3.70 27.71
CA GLY A 160 -4.44 -3.51 26.40
C GLY A 160 -3.43 -3.28 25.28
N ALA A 161 -3.86 -2.59 24.22
CA ALA A 161 -3.11 -2.38 22.99
C ALA A 161 -2.07 -1.24 23.07
N TYR A 162 -2.12 -0.42 24.13
CA TYR A 162 -1.27 0.76 24.37
C TYR A 162 -1.35 1.78 23.23
N GLU A 163 -2.50 2.42 23.08
CA GLU A 163 -2.81 3.23 21.90
C GLU A 163 -3.31 4.64 22.23
N PHE A 164 -3.12 5.59 21.31
CA PHE A 164 -3.76 6.90 21.38
C PHE A 164 -4.01 7.52 20.00
N CYS A 165 -4.91 8.50 19.94
CA CYS A 165 -5.13 9.36 18.77
C CYS A 165 -5.52 10.78 19.21
N LEU A 166 -5.21 11.80 18.38
CA LEU A 166 -5.62 13.18 18.63
C LEU A 166 -6.09 13.86 17.34
N ARG A 167 -7.23 14.56 17.39
CA ARG A 167 -7.82 15.31 16.29
C ARG A 167 -8.09 16.76 16.67
N VAL A 168 -7.86 17.67 15.73
CA VAL A 168 -8.07 19.11 15.92
C VAL A 168 -9.13 19.61 14.97
N THR A 169 -10.17 20.25 15.52
CA THR A 169 -11.24 20.88 14.74
C THR A 169 -11.50 22.30 15.19
N ASP A 170 -12.28 23.04 14.40
CA ASP A 170 -13.00 24.18 14.96
C ASP A 170 -14.04 23.72 16.01
N PRO A 171 -14.64 24.63 16.79
CA PRO A 171 -15.66 24.29 17.78
C PRO A 171 -16.89 23.56 17.21
N ASP A 172 -17.17 23.76 15.92
CA ASP A 172 -18.27 23.11 15.19
C ASP A 172 -17.91 21.70 14.69
N GLY A 173 -16.70 21.20 14.97
CA GLY A 173 -16.24 19.86 14.62
C GLY A 173 -15.70 19.72 13.20
N ARG A 174 -15.46 20.81 12.47
CA ARG A 174 -14.92 20.82 11.11
C ARG A 174 -13.40 20.93 11.10
N GLY A 175 -12.77 20.38 10.06
CA GLY A 175 -11.32 20.44 9.88
C GLY A 175 -10.82 21.86 9.64
N ILE A 176 -9.68 22.22 10.24
CA ILE A 176 -9.11 23.56 10.12
C ILE A 176 -8.21 23.66 8.88
N ARG A 177 -8.63 24.45 7.88
CA ARG A 177 -7.83 24.70 6.68
C ARG A 177 -6.49 25.36 7.03
N GLY A 178 -5.39 24.76 6.56
CA GLY A 178 -4.03 25.29 6.73
C GLY A 178 -3.37 24.97 8.07
N LEU A 179 -4.03 24.23 8.96
CA LEU A 179 -3.39 23.66 10.15
C LEU A 179 -2.40 22.56 9.71
N LYS A 180 -1.17 22.59 10.20
CA LYS A 180 -0.13 21.60 9.87
C LYS A 180 0.54 21.07 11.14
N ALA A 181 0.79 19.77 11.19
CA ALA A 181 1.48 19.11 12.30
C ALA A 181 2.90 18.68 11.91
N PHE A 182 3.87 18.96 12.75
CA PHE A 182 5.30 18.69 12.52
C PHE A 182 5.93 18.03 13.74
N VAL A 183 7.01 17.28 13.51
CA VAL A 183 7.84 16.69 14.58
C VAL A 183 8.96 17.61 15.05
N ASP A 184 9.30 18.64 14.28
CA ASP A 184 10.31 19.63 14.67
C ASP A 184 9.65 20.94 15.11
N HIS A 185 10.11 21.52 16.22
CA HIS A 185 9.71 22.88 16.60
C HIS A 185 10.23 23.83 15.53
N PRO A 186 9.38 24.49 14.72
CA PRO A 186 9.84 25.47 13.78
C PRO A 186 10.35 26.65 14.62
N ARG A 187 11.67 26.80 14.74
CA ARG A 187 12.19 28.16 14.72
C ARG A 187 11.62 28.78 13.46
N VAL A 188 11.22 30.05 13.53
CA VAL A 188 11.03 30.87 12.34
C VAL A 188 12.29 30.70 11.50
N ARG A 189 12.28 29.76 10.55
CA ARG A 189 13.17 29.84 9.42
C ARG A 189 12.64 31.08 8.74
N ARG A 190 13.40 32.18 8.83
CA ARG A 190 13.30 33.23 7.81
C ARG A 190 13.16 32.49 6.48
N PRO A 191 12.17 32.81 5.63
CA PRO A 191 12.03 32.14 4.35
C PRO A 191 13.40 32.16 3.70
N VAL A 192 14.04 31.00 3.67
CA VAL A 192 15.27 30.86 2.92
C VAL A 192 14.75 30.83 1.51
N ASP A 193 15.03 31.92 0.81
CA ASP A 193 14.88 32.00 -0.63
C ASP A 193 15.28 30.63 -1.21
N PRO A 194 14.36 29.88 -1.85
CA PRO A 194 14.67 28.59 -2.45
C PRO A 194 15.87 28.67 -3.41
N ALA A 195 16.18 29.85 -3.94
CA ALA A 195 17.37 30.11 -4.74
C ALA A 195 18.69 30.12 -3.95
N ARG A 196 18.65 30.11 -2.60
CA ARG A 196 19.82 30.24 -1.71
C ARG A 196 20.05 29.07 -0.74
N SER A 197 19.09 28.15 -0.54
CA SER A 197 19.34 26.92 0.23
C SER A 197 19.91 25.82 -0.66
N ARG A 198 21.17 25.43 -0.43
CA ARG A 198 21.79 24.28 -1.10
C ARG A 198 21.71 23.06 -0.17
N THR A 199 21.34 21.91 -0.70
CA THR A 199 21.42 20.62 0.00
C THR A 199 22.41 19.71 -0.71
N ILE A 200 23.21 18.95 0.05
CA ILE A 200 24.10 17.91 -0.46
C ILE A 200 23.46 16.51 -0.37
N SER A 201 22.25 16.41 0.19
CA SER A 201 21.57 15.13 0.37
C SER A 201 21.03 14.61 -0.96
N GLY A 202 21.60 13.49 -1.42
CA GLY A 202 21.08 12.78 -2.60
C GLY A 202 19.62 12.34 -2.43
N PHE A 203 19.22 11.99 -1.21
CA PHE A 203 17.83 11.66 -0.89
C PHE A 203 16.89 12.85 -1.09
N GLU A 204 17.25 14.04 -0.58
CA GLU A 204 16.44 15.25 -0.76
C GLU A 204 16.39 15.68 -2.24
N TYR A 205 17.50 15.53 -2.96
CA TYR A 205 17.54 15.78 -4.40
C TYR A 205 16.55 14.88 -5.17
N LEU A 206 16.61 13.56 -4.96
CA LEU A 206 15.71 12.61 -5.62
C LEU A 206 14.26 12.80 -5.18
N SER A 207 14.03 13.08 -3.89
CA SER A 207 12.72 13.40 -3.32
C SER A 207 12.11 14.63 -3.97
N HIS A 208 12.88 15.69 -4.16
CA HIS A 208 12.46 16.89 -4.86
C HIS A 208 12.12 16.59 -6.33
N ARG A 209 12.96 15.82 -7.04
CA ARG A 209 12.70 15.40 -8.42
C ARG A 209 11.41 14.59 -8.55
N PHE A 210 11.11 13.75 -7.56
CA PHE A 210 9.87 12.98 -7.49
C PHE A 210 8.65 13.90 -7.26
N ALA A 211 8.72 14.79 -6.28
CA ALA A 211 7.62 15.69 -5.92
C ALA A 211 7.32 16.76 -6.99
N THR A 212 8.31 17.12 -7.80
CA THR A 212 8.20 18.11 -8.90
C THR A 212 8.10 17.48 -10.29
N ALA A 213 7.78 16.18 -10.34
CA ALA A 213 7.56 15.45 -11.57
C ALA A 213 6.50 16.14 -12.45
N ARG A 214 6.76 16.23 -13.77
CA ARG A 214 5.96 17.04 -14.69
C ARG A 214 4.63 16.39 -15.08
N LEU A 215 4.58 15.06 -15.13
CA LEU A 215 3.39 14.28 -15.51
C LEU A 215 2.70 14.84 -16.78
N LYS A 216 3.45 15.06 -17.87
CA LYS A 216 3.02 15.77 -19.10
C LYS A 216 1.71 15.27 -19.74
N LEU A 217 1.35 14.02 -19.48
CA LEU A 217 0.18 13.30 -19.99
C LEU A 217 -0.70 12.76 -18.84
N ALA A 218 -0.69 13.38 -17.66
CA ALA A 218 -1.62 13.05 -16.58
C ALA A 218 -3.08 13.09 -17.09
N PHE A 219 -3.93 12.18 -16.61
CA PHE A 219 -5.30 12.09 -17.07
C PHE A 219 -6.14 13.33 -16.67
N ASP A 220 -6.66 14.03 -17.68
CA ASP A 220 -7.46 15.26 -17.52
C ASP A 220 -8.72 15.31 -18.40
N ALA A 221 -8.95 14.32 -19.25
CA ALA A 221 -10.03 14.34 -20.23
C ALA A 221 -11.41 14.25 -19.58
N ARG A 222 -12.40 14.94 -20.18
CA ARG A 222 -13.79 15.00 -19.68
C ARG A 222 -14.83 14.48 -20.67
N THR A 223 -14.43 14.19 -21.92
CA THR A 223 -15.33 13.76 -22.99
C THR A 223 -14.85 12.45 -23.61
N PRO A 224 -15.73 11.67 -24.25
CA PRO A 224 -15.34 10.42 -24.94
C PRO A 224 -14.28 10.61 -26.02
N ASN A 225 -14.35 11.70 -26.79
CA ASN A 225 -13.32 12.01 -27.78
C ASN A 225 -12.00 12.40 -27.12
N GLY A 226 -12.02 13.22 -26.07
CA GLY A 226 -10.84 13.59 -25.29
C GLY A 226 -10.17 12.37 -24.66
N TYR A 227 -10.95 11.46 -24.07
CA TYR A 227 -10.47 10.20 -23.52
C TYR A 227 -9.74 9.37 -24.57
N ARG A 228 -10.37 9.16 -25.74
CA ARG A 228 -9.76 8.38 -26.84
C ARG A 228 -8.44 8.99 -27.32
N ALA A 229 -8.39 10.31 -27.45
CA ALA A 229 -7.18 11.02 -27.88
C ALA A 229 -6.07 10.93 -26.83
N TRP A 230 -6.38 11.21 -25.56
CA TRP A 230 -5.45 11.09 -24.45
C TRP A 230 -4.92 9.66 -24.32
N ARG A 231 -5.81 8.65 -24.34
CA ARG A 231 -5.45 7.24 -24.19
C ARG A 231 -4.47 6.77 -25.26
N ARG A 232 -4.64 7.20 -26.52
CA ARG A 232 -3.67 6.91 -27.59
C ARG A 232 -2.29 7.49 -27.26
N ARG A 233 -2.22 8.80 -27.00
CA ARG A 233 -0.95 9.48 -26.68
C ARG A 233 -0.25 8.85 -25.47
N PHE A 234 -1.00 8.57 -24.41
CA PHE A 234 -0.46 7.96 -23.19
C PHE A 234 0.07 6.55 -23.45
N LEU A 235 -0.70 5.68 -24.12
CA LEU A 235 -0.26 4.31 -24.42
C LEU A 235 0.93 4.27 -25.39
N ASP A 236 1.00 5.19 -26.35
CA ASP A 236 2.14 5.29 -27.26
C ASP A 236 3.41 5.70 -26.50
N GLN A 237 3.30 6.64 -25.57
CA GLN A 237 4.42 7.01 -24.71
C GLN A 237 4.79 5.89 -23.74
N TYR A 238 3.80 5.24 -23.10
CA TYR A 238 4.05 4.12 -22.18
C TYR A 238 4.77 2.96 -22.89
N ARG A 239 4.39 2.61 -24.12
CA ARG A 239 5.10 1.60 -24.92
C ARG A 239 6.54 2.01 -25.24
N LYS A 240 6.81 3.29 -25.52
CA LYS A 240 8.19 3.78 -25.72
C LYS A 240 9.02 3.63 -24.43
N LEU A 241 8.43 3.95 -23.27
CA LEU A 241 9.11 3.79 -21.99
C LEU A 241 9.37 2.33 -21.62
N LEU A 242 8.48 1.41 -22.01
CA LEU A 242 8.70 -0.03 -21.83
C LEU A 242 9.85 -0.58 -22.68
N GLY A 243 10.15 0.07 -23.81
CA GLY A 243 11.05 -0.48 -24.82
C GLY A 243 10.42 -1.61 -25.65
N PRO A 244 11.21 -2.26 -26.52
CA PRO A 244 10.74 -3.40 -27.29
C PRO A 244 10.42 -4.58 -26.35
N LEU A 245 9.30 -5.26 -26.61
CA LEU A 245 9.04 -6.57 -26.00
C LEU A 245 9.82 -7.65 -26.76
N PRO A 246 10.25 -8.74 -26.10
CA PRO A 246 10.82 -9.91 -26.77
C PRO A 246 9.97 -10.39 -27.96
N ALA A 247 10.64 -10.81 -29.03
CA ALA A 247 9.96 -11.36 -30.19
C ALA A 247 9.39 -12.74 -29.86
N PRO A 248 8.09 -13.00 -30.14
CA PRO A 248 7.50 -14.29 -29.81
C PRO A 248 8.08 -15.42 -30.69
N CYS A 249 8.24 -16.60 -30.10
CA CYS A 249 8.60 -17.85 -30.78
C CYS A 249 7.42 -18.87 -30.76
N PRO A 250 7.50 -20.07 -31.36
CA PRO A 250 6.53 -21.13 -31.10
C PRO A 250 6.51 -21.53 -29.62
N LEU A 251 5.34 -21.75 -29.01
CA LEU A 251 5.18 -21.99 -27.56
C LEU A 251 5.85 -23.28 -27.04
N ARG A 252 5.97 -24.31 -27.88
CA ARG A 252 6.51 -25.66 -27.56
C ARG A 252 6.13 -26.13 -26.15
N PRO A 253 4.82 -26.24 -25.82
CA PRO A 253 4.40 -26.54 -24.46
C PRO A 253 4.85 -27.94 -24.04
N GLU A 254 5.60 -28.02 -22.93
CA GLU A 254 6.04 -29.27 -22.33
C GLU A 254 5.40 -29.44 -20.96
N VAL A 255 4.63 -30.51 -20.77
CA VAL A 255 4.05 -30.85 -19.46
C VAL A 255 5.06 -31.71 -18.71
N THR A 256 5.63 -31.17 -17.63
CA THR A 256 6.67 -31.85 -16.83
C THR A 256 6.13 -32.46 -15.54
N GLU A 257 4.92 -32.06 -15.14
CA GLU A 257 4.22 -32.57 -13.96
C GLU A 257 2.72 -32.55 -14.24
N ASP A 258 2.01 -33.58 -13.81
CA ASP A 258 0.55 -33.68 -13.94
C ASP A 258 -0.03 -34.42 -12.72
N VAL A 259 -0.64 -33.67 -11.81
CA VAL A 259 -1.16 -34.18 -10.55
C VAL A 259 -2.64 -33.85 -10.36
N VAL A 260 -3.34 -34.71 -9.63
CA VAL A 260 -4.71 -34.46 -9.19
C VAL A 260 -4.65 -33.97 -7.75
N VAL A 261 -5.21 -32.78 -7.51
CA VAL A 261 -5.31 -32.17 -6.18
C VAL A 261 -6.79 -31.95 -5.90
N GLU A 262 -7.36 -32.72 -4.99
CA GLU A 262 -8.81 -32.73 -4.70
C GLU A 262 -9.67 -32.96 -5.97
N GLN A 263 -10.48 -31.96 -6.36
CA GLN A 263 -11.34 -31.95 -7.56
C GLN A 263 -10.70 -31.20 -8.73
N LEU A 264 -9.40 -30.92 -8.66
CA LEU A 264 -8.64 -30.19 -9.66
C LEU A 264 -7.55 -31.06 -10.27
N ARG A 265 -7.13 -30.72 -11.48
CA ARG A 265 -5.92 -31.24 -12.12
C ARG A 265 -4.96 -30.07 -12.29
N ARG A 266 -3.77 -30.19 -11.71
CA ARG A 266 -2.70 -29.19 -11.82
C ARG A 266 -1.57 -29.76 -12.67
N ARG A 267 -1.11 -28.97 -13.63
CA ARG A 267 0.01 -29.30 -14.51
C ARG A 267 1.07 -28.24 -14.45
N ARG A 268 2.32 -28.64 -14.25
CA ARG A 268 3.47 -27.77 -14.52
C ARG A 268 3.73 -27.82 -16.02
N VAL A 269 3.72 -26.65 -16.66
CA VAL A 269 3.95 -26.52 -18.10
C VAL A 269 5.12 -25.56 -18.33
N LEU A 270 6.12 -26.00 -19.08
CA LEU A 270 7.19 -25.14 -19.58
C LEU A 270 6.76 -24.57 -20.94
N LEU A 271 6.92 -23.26 -21.11
CA LEU A 271 6.53 -22.54 -22.33
C LEU A 271 7.68 -21.68 -22.84
N ASP A 272 7.95 -21.74 -24.14
CA ASP A 272 8.94 -20.87 -24.78
C ASP A 272 8.36 -19.45 -24.98
N PHE A 273 9.11 -18.44 -24.54
CA PHE A 273 8.75 -17.03 -24.74
C PHE A 273 9.68 -16.30 -25.71
N GLU A 274 10.94 -16.72 -25.82
CA GLU A 274 11.95 -16.23 -26.74
C GLU A 274 12.89 -17.38 -27.13
N PRO A 275 13.57 -17.38 -28.30
CA PRO A 275 14.50 -18.45 -28.65
C PRO A 275 15.55 -18.72 -27.55
N GLY A 276 15.60 -19.96 -27.08
CA GLY A 276 16.52 -20.39 -26.01
C GLY A 276 16.04 -20.08 -24.59
N PHE A 277 14.88 -19.45 -24.41
CA PHE A 277 14.36 -19.08 -23.09
C PHE A 277 12.88 -19.47 -22.91
N SER A 278 12.64 -20.24 -21.86
CA SER A 278 11.32 -20.71 -21.45
C SER A 278 10.94 -20.14 -20.08
N PHE A 279 9.66 -20.19 -19.75
CA PHE A 279 9.17 -19.90 -18.40
C PHE A 279 8.24 -21.02 -17.92
N PRO A 280 8.33 -21.41 -16.64
CA PRO A 280 7.42 -22.39 -16.07
C PRO A 280 6.13 -21.72 -15.60
N CYS A 281 5.03 -22.43 -15.74
CA CYS A 281 3.73 -22.02 -15.23
C CYS A 281 2.93 -23.21 -14.70
N TYR A 282 1.99 -22.95 -13.79
CA TYR A 282 0.96 -23.92 -13.41
C TYR A 282 -0.32 -23.65 -14.17
N LEU A 283 -0.79 -24.67 -14.90
CA LEU A 283 -2.15 -24.76 -15.41
C LEU A 283 -2.98 -25.56 -14.41
N THR A 284 -3.99 -24.93 -13.81
CA THR A 284 -4.94 -25.62 -12.93
C THR A 284 -6.33 -25.57 -13.56
N VAL A 285 -6.94 -26.74 -13.67
CA VAL A 285 -8.27 -26.91 -14.29
C VAL A 285 -9.15 -27.78 -13.41
N PRO A 286 -10.48 -27.64 -13.51
CA PRO A 286 -11.40 -28.63 -12.93
C PRO A 286 -11.06 -30.04 -13.44
N ARG A 287 -11.07 -31.04 -12.56
CA ARG A 287 -10.68 -32.43 -12.89
C ARG A 287 -11.50 -33.00 -14.05
N ARG A 288 -12.77 -32.63 -14.13
CA ARG A 288 -13.69 -33.00 -15.21
C ARG A 288 -14.12 -31.75 -15.95
N VAL A 289 -13.59 -31.56 -17.15
CA VAL A 289 -14.06 -30.53 -18.09
C VAL A 289 -15.07 -31.20 -19.03
N PRO A 290 -16.35 -30.79 -19.03
CA PRO A 290 -17.34 -31.38 -19.92
C PRO A 290 -16.94 -31.25 -21.39
N ARG A 291 -17.26 -32.28 -22.20
CA ARG A 291 -16.96 -32.25 -23.63
C ARG A 291 -17.67 -31.07 -24.29
N GLY A 292 -16.91 -30.25 -25.03
CA GLY A 292 -17.44 -29.05 -25.68
C GLY A 292 -17.58 -27.82 -24.77
N ALA A 293 -17.24 -27.92 -23.47
CA ALA A 293 -17.26 -26.77 -22.56
C ALA A 293 -16.33 -25.64 -23.05
N LYS A 294 -16.75 -24.41 -22.76
CA LYS A 294 -16.00 -23.18 -23.00
C LYS A 294 -15.92 -22.43 -21.68
N LEU A 295 -14.87 -22.73 -20.92
CA LEU A 295 -14.65 -22.23 -19.57
C LEU A 295 -13.96 -20.87 -19.61
N PRO A 296 -14.28 -19.97 -18.67
CA PRO A 296 -13.54 -18.74 -18.50
C PRO A 296 -12.13 -19.03 -17.98
N ALA A 297 -11.17 -18.18 -18.33
CA ALA A 297 -9.79 -18.32 -17.88
C ALA A 297 -9.33 -17.12 -17.06
N LEU A 298 -8.50 -17.38 -16.05
CA LEU A 298 -7.92 -16.36 -15.19
C LEU A 298 -6.40 -16.51 -15.12
N LEU A 299 -5.70 -15.48 -15.58
CA LEU A 299 -4.29 -15.31 -15.28
C LEU A 299 -4.13 -14.93 -13.81
N CYS A 300 -3.46 -15.76 -13.03
CA CYS A 300 -3.24 -15.55 -11.61
C CYS A 300 -1.79 -15.13 -11.40
N LEU A 301 -1.58 -13.83 -11.13
CA LEU A 301 -0.27 -13.21 -11.12
C LEU A 301 0.21 -13.06 -9.67
N HIS A 302 1.36 -13.68 -9.35
CA HIS A 302 1.86 -13.76 -7.98
C HIS A 302 2.48 -12.45 -7.47
N GLY A 303 2.46 -12.28 -6.15
CA GLY A 303 3.17 -11.22 -5.43
C GLY A 303 4.67 -11.51 -5.25
N HIS A 304 5.34 -10.80 -4.34
CA HIS A 304 6.64 -11.28 -3.84
C HIS A 304 6.41 -12.53 -3.00
N GLY A 305 7.24 -13.56 -3.16
CA GLY A 305 7.05 -14.84 -2.47
C GLY A 305 7.58 -16.02 -3.27
N GLY A 306 6.94 -17.18 -3.09
CA GLY A 306 7.28 -18.46 -3.71
C GLY A 306 6.93 -18.58 -5.21
N GLY A 307 6.44 -17.50 -5.83
CA GLY A 307 6.10 -17.44 -7.26
C GLY A 307 4.77 -18.12 -7.57
N LYS A 308 4.70 -18.84 -8.69
CA LYS A 308 3.50 -19.59 -9.11
C LYS A 308 3.01 -20.62 -8.09
N ARG A 309 3.90 -21.10 -7.20
CA ARG A 309 3.59 -22.10 -6.16
C ARG A 309 2.60 -21.57 -5.12
N ASP A 310 2.74 -20.29 -4.77
CA ASP A 310 1.80 -19.61 -3.86
C ASP A 310 0.39 -19.58 -4.47
N MET A 311 0.28 -19.36 -5.79
CA MET A 311 -1.03 -19.25 -6.43
C MET A 311 -1.85 -20.53 -6.35
N VAL A 312 -1.19 -21.69 -6.30
CA VAL A 312 -1.81 -23.03 -6.33
C VAL A 312 -1.80 -23.73 -4.97
N GLY A 313 -1.38 -23.03 -3.90
CA GLY A 313 -1.37 -23.54 -2.53
C GLY A 313 -0.30 -24.58 -2.21
N GLU A 314 0.80 -24.64 -2.95
CA GLU A 314 1.91 -25.55 -2.61
C GLU A 314 2.73 -25.08 -1.40
N THR A 315 2.74 -23.78 -1.13
CA THR A 315 3.44 -23.18 0.02
C THR A 315 2.55 -23.06 1.26
N THR A 316 1.26 -23.39 1.13
CA THR A 316 0.29 -23.36 2.22
C THR A 316 0.27 -24.71 2.95
N PRO A 317 0.34 -24.73 4.30
CA PRO A 317 0.18 -25.98 5.06
C PRO A 317 -1.15 -26.70 4.74
N PRO A 318 -1.16 -28.04 4.70
CA PRO A 318 -2.38 -28.80 4.45
C PRO A 318 -3.53 -28.40 5.40
N GLY A 319 -4.70 -28.10 4.84
CA GLY A 319 -5.89 -27.69 5.60
C GLY A 319 -5.91 -26.22 6.05
N ALA A 320 -4.84 -25.45 5.85
CA ALA A 320 -4.84 -24.02 6.12
C ALA A 320 -5.53 -23.24 4.99
N TYR A 321 -6.25 -22.19 5.37
CA TYR A 321 -6.80 -21.22 4.43
C TYR A 321 -5.75 -20.14 4.14
N ASP A 322 -5.47 -19.91 2.87
CA ASP A 322 -4.58 -18.85 2.42
C ASP A 322 -5.28 -18.02 1.33
N PRO A 323 -5.56 -16.73 1.57
CA PRO A 323 -6.23 -15.87 0.59
C PRO A 323 -5.36 -15.61 -0.66
N TYR A 324 -4.04 -15.83 -0.61
CA TYR A 324 -3.13 -15.58 -1.72
C TYR A 324 -3.12 -16.72 -2.76
N ASN A 325 -3.78 -17.85 -2.49
CA ASN A 325 -3.92 -18.97 -3.42
C ASN A 325 -4.95 -18.67 -4.52
N ILE A 326 -4.76 -17.56 -5.25
CA ILE A 326 -5.73 -17.02 -6.22
C ILE A 326 -6.15 -18.07 -7.26
N ALA A 327 -5.18 -18.84 -7.79
CA ALA A 327 -5.45 -19.87 -8.78
C ALA A 327 -6.23 -21.04 -8.17
N LEU A 328 -5.92 -21.45 -6.95
CA LEU A 328 -6.66 -22.51 -6.26
C LEU A 328 -8.12 -22.11 -6.02
N HIS A 329 -8.36 -20.89 -5.52
CA HIS A 329 -9.71 -20.36 -5.27
C HIS A 329 -10.52 -20.23 -6.58
N ALA A 330 -9.91 -19.69 -7.63
CA ALA A 330 -10.56 -19.52 -8.93
C ALA A 330 -10.85 -20.87 -9.61
N ALA A 331 -9.90 -21.82 -9.60
CA ALA A 331 -10.08 -23.14 -10.18
C ALA A 331 -11.20 -23.92 -9.49
N ARG A 332 -11.34 -23.80 -8.16
CA ARG A 332 -12.47 -24.38 -7.39
C ARG A 332 -13.83 -23.81 -7.82
N LYS A 333 -13.87 -22.60 -8.35
CA LYS A 333 -15.07 -21.98 -8.94
C LYS A 333 -15.29 -22.30 -10.43
N GLY A 334 -14.43 -23.12 -11.04
CA GLY A 334 -14.61 -23.56 -12.43
C GLY A 334 -13.83 -22.76 -13.48
N TYR A 335 -12.96 -21.84 -13.06
CA TYR A 335 -12.04 -21.15 -13.97
C TYR A 335 -10.91 -22.08 -14.42
N VAL A 336 -10.43 -21.89 -15.64
CA VAL A 336 -9.11 -22.37 -16.09
C VAL A 336 -8.07 -21.35 -15.64
N THR A 337 -7.18 -21.71 -14.74
CA THR A 337 -6.20 -20.76 -14.21
C THR A 337 -4.81 -21.05 -14.73
N LEU A 338 -4.07 -19.99 -15.07
CA LEU A 338 -2.65 -20.08 -15.42
C LEU A 338 -1.83 -19.13 -14.56
N SER A 339 -0.80 -19.65 -13.90
CA SER A 339 0.09 -18.91 -13.02
C SER A 339 1.55 -19.04 -13.49
N PRO A 340 2.12 -18.06 -14.19
CA PRO A 340 3.54 -18.09 -14.59
C PRO A 340 4.45 -17.63 -13.44
N ASP A 341 5.71 -18.08 -13.46
CA ASP A 341 6.77 -17.39 -12.71
C ASP A 341 7.25 -16.16 -13.48
N PHE A 342 7.39 -15.05 -12.76
CA PHE A 342 8.05 -13.85 -13.23
C PHE A 342 9.57 -13.92 -13.02
N LEU A 343 10.32 -13.13 -13.78
CA LEU A 343 11.74 -12.89 -13.52
C LEU A 343 11.98 -12.51 -12.05
N ALA A 344 13.07 -12.99 -11.46
CA ALA A 344 13.42 -12.86 -10.04
C ALA A 344 12.59 -13.71 -9.06
N PHE A 345 11.67 -14.55 -9.52
CA PHE A 345 10.78 -15.33 -8.63
C PHE A 345 10.68 -16.80 -9.03
N GLY A 346 10.34 -17.61 -8.03
CA GLY A 346 10.10 -19.04 -8.21
C GLY A 346 11.26 -19.74 -8.92
N GLU A 347 10.95 -20.50 -9.96
CA GLU A 347 11.93 -21.24 -10.75
C GLU A 347 12.71 -20.35 -11.74
N ARG A 348 12.38 -19.06 -11.83
CA ARG A 348 13.10 -18.08 -12.66
C ARG A 348 14.06 -17.21 -11.86
N GLN A 349 14.26 -17.50 -10.58
CA GLN A 349 15.36 -16.93 -9.82
C GLN A 349 16.69 -17.39 -10.42
N SER A 350 17.65 -16.47 -10.53
CA SER A 350 18.96 -16.73 -11.14
C SER A 350 19.63 -17.95 -10.53
N THR A 351 19.75 -19.03 -11.31
CA THR A 351 20.48 -20.24 -10.91
C THR A 351 21.97 -19.93 -10.88
N GLY A 352 22.63 -20.15 -9.75
CA GLY A 352 24.08 -19.96 -9.60
C GLY A 352 24.52 -18.56 -9.15
N VAL A 353 23.59 -17.63 -8.91
CA VAL A 353 23.87 -16.37 -8.21
C VAL A 353 23.39 -16.52 -6.77
N ALA A 354 24.32 -16.54 -5.81
CA ALA A 354 23.98 -16.51 -4.40
C ALA A 354 23.57 -15.08 -4.03
N TYR A 355 22.26 -14.82 -4.01
CA TYR A 355 21.74 -13.69 -3.24
C TYR A 355 21.91 -14.03 -1.76
N GLY A 356 22.33 -13.06 -0.94
CA GLY A 356 22.38 -13.28 0.52
C GLY A 356 21.00 -13.67 1.05
N GLU A 357 20.95 -14.42 2.15
CA GLU A 357 19.66 -14.80 2.76
C GLU A 357 18.77 -13.57 2.98
N GLY A 358 17.53 -13.64 2.48
CA GLY A 358 16.56 -12.55 2.58
C GLY A 358 16.79 -11.35 1.63
N GLN A 359 17.77 -11.40 0.73
CA GLN A 359 17.94 -10.35 -0.27
C GLN A 359 16.94 -10.48 -1.42
N ASP A 360 16.28 -9.37 -1.77
CA ASP A 360 15.43 -9.28 -2.95
C ASP A 360 16.28 -9.27 -4.23
N PRO A 361 16.08 -10.20 -5.19
CA PRO A 361 16.82 -10.23 -6.45
C PRO A 361 16.40 -9.14 -7.44
N CYS A 362 15.22 -8.54 -7.29
CA CYS A 362 14.66 -7.59 -8.25
C CYS A 362 15.55 -6.37 -8.56
N PRO A 363 16.23 -5.74 -7.59
CA PRO A 363 17.14 -4.61 -7.87
C PRO A 363 18.34 -5.00 -8.73
N ALA A 364 18.91 -6.18 -8.52
CA ALA A 364 20.04 -6.68 -9.31
C ALA A 364 19.60 -6.99 -10.74
N GLU A 365 18.48 -7.69 -10.91
CA GLU A 365 17.92 -7.97 -12.23
C GLU A 365 17.50 -6.71 -12.98
N PHE A 366 16.98 -5.70 -12.26
CA PHE A 366 16.72 -4.39 -12.85
C PHE A 366 18.01 -3.76 -13.37
N ALA A 367 19.09 -3.77 -12.59
CA ALA A 367 20.38 -3.21 -13.01
C ALA A 367 20.95 -3.93 -14.24
N TRP A 368 20.97 -5.27 -14.25
CA TRP A 368 21.41 -6.05 -15.42
C TRP A 368 20.51 -5.83 -16.64
N GLY A 369 19.19 -5.79 -16.43
CA GLY A 369 18.24 -5.47 -17.48
C GLY A 369 18.53 -4.10 -18.11
N GLN A 370 18.75 -3.06 -17.28
CA GLN A 370 19.12 -1.73 -17.78
C GLN A 370 20.40 -1.78 -18.63
N MET A 371 21.42 -2.53 -18.21
CA MET A 371 22.67 -2.68 -18.98
C MET A 371 22.44 -3.41 -20.30
N ALA A 372 21.54 -4.40 -20.32
CA ALA A 372 21.16 -5.16 -21.51
C ALA A 372 20.10 -4.47 -22.39
N GLY A 373 19.62 -3.28 -22.01
CA GLY A 373 18.60 -2.54 -22.76
C GLY A 373 17.18 -3.11 -22.64
N VAL A 374 16.90 -3.91 -21.61
CA VAL A 374 15.59 -4.54 -21.37
C VAL A 374 15.04 -4.20 -19.98
N LEU A 375 13.72 -4.13 -19.84
CA LEU A 375 13.07 -3.91 -18.54
C LEU A 375 12.51 -5.23 -17.98
N PRO A 376 12.72 -5.57 -16.70
CA PRO A 376 12.06 -6.73 -16.09
C PRO A 376 10.54 -6.68 -16.22
N THR A 377 9.93 -5.49 -16.08
CA THR A 377 8.49 -5.28 -16.35
C THR A 377 8.11 -5.68 -17.78
N ALA A 378 8.92 -5.33 -18.79
CA ALA A 378 8.64 -5.65 -20.19
C ALA A 378 8.74 -7.17 -20.46
N ILE A 379 9.75 -7.84 -19.91
CA ILE A 379 9.87 -9.30 -20.00
C ILE A 379 8.71 -10.01 -19.30
N ASN A 380 8.31 -9.52 -18.13
CA ASN A 380 7.18 -10.06 -17.39
C ASN A 380 5.84 -9.82 -18.12
N ILE A 381 5.66 -8.67 -18.80
CA ILE A 381 4.52 -8.45 -19.71
C ILE A 381 4.54 -9.48 -20.84
N ALA A 382 5.69 -9.72 -21.48
CA ALA A 382 5.80 -10.73 -22.54
C ALA A 382 5.44 -12.13 -22.02
N THR A 383 5.89 -12.48 -20.81
CA THR A 383 5.52 -13.73 -20.13
C THR A 383 3.99 -13.86 -20.02
N VAL A 384 3.28 -12.82 -19.54
CA VAL A 384 1.80 -12.87 -19.47
C VAL A 384 1.16 -12.95 -20.86
N ARG A 385 1.70 -12.27 -21.87
CA ARG A 385 1.15 -12.35 -23.24
C ARG A 385 1.26 -13.77 -23.81
N ARG A 386 2.40 -14.44 -23.56
CA ARG A 386 2.66 -15.83 -23.96
C ARG A 386 1.79 -16.82 -23.19
N SER A 387 1.51 -16.54 -21.92
CA SER A 387 0.50 -17.25 -21.14
C SER A 387 -0.90 -17.20 -21.77
N ILE A 388 -1.31 -16.04 -22.30
CA ILE A 388 -2.59 -15.91 -23.03
C ILE A 388 -2.55 -16.69 -24.34
N ASP A 389 -1.45 -16.63 -25.09
CA ASP A 389 -1.29 -17.41 -26.32
C ASP A 389 -1.53 -18.90 -26.03
N TYR A 390 -0.92 -19.43 -24.96
CA TYR A 390 -1.11 -20.81 -24.54
C TYR A 390 -2.56 -21.11 -24.14
N LEU A 391 -3.21 -20.25 -23.33
CA LEU A 391 -4.62 -20.42 -22.96
C LEU A 391 -5.54 -20.49 -24.18
N GLN A 392 -5.26 -19.70 -25.22
CA GLN A 392 -6.03 -19.71 -26.46
C GLN A 392 -5.83 -20.98 -27.30
N THR A 393 -4.77 -21.77 -27.07
CA THR A 393 -4.62 -23.10 -27.69
C THR A 393 -5.52 -24.17 -27.05
N LEU A 394 -5.97 -23.96 -25.82
CA LEU A 394 -6.75 -24.94 -25.09
C LEU A 394 -8.20 -24.92 -25.57
N ARG A 395 -8.65 -26.00 -26.22
CA ARG A 395 -9.98 -26.06 -26.86
C ARG A 395 -11.14 -25.80 -25.91
N PHE A 396 -10.96 -26.04 -24.62
CA PHE A 396 -11.97 -25.83 -23.58
C PHE A 396 -11.94 -24.45 -22.93
N VAL A 397 -11.01 -23.57 -23.32
CA VAL A 397 -10.99 -22.16 -22.88
C VAL A 397 -11.82 -21.31 -23.85
N ASP A 398 -12.63 -20.41 -23.29
CA ASP A 398 -13.26 -19.33 -24.06
C ASP A 398 -12.29 -18.15 -24.20
N ALA A 399 -11.73 -17.97 -25.40
CA ALA A 399 -10.82 -16.87 -25.72
C ALA A 399 -11.44 -15.46 -25.55
N ARG A 400 -12.77 -15.36 -25.42
CA ARG A 400 -13.47 -14.09 -25.15
C ARG A 400 -13.67 -13.82 -23.66
N ARG A 401 -13.32 -14.76 -22.77
CA ARG A 401 -13.55 -14.71 -21.33
C ARG A 401 -12.24 -14.94 -20.56
N ILE A 402 -11.23 -14.14 -20.87
CA ILE A 402 -9.90 -14.20 -20.20
C ILE A 402 -9.74 -12.96 -19.31
N GLY A 403 -9.58 -13.17 -18.00
CA GLY A 403 -9.26 -12.13 -17.03
C GLY A 403 -7.83 -12.22 -16.49
N ALA A 404 -7.45 -11.22 -15.69
CA ALA A 404 -6.23 -11.25 -14.89
C ALA A 404 -6.51 -10.78 -13.46
N ALA A 405 -5.91 -11.45 -12.49
CA ALA A 405 -5.99 -11.09 -11.07
C ALA A 405 -4.62 -11.22 -10.41
N GLY A 406 -4.30 -10.28 -9.53
CA GLY A 406 -3.08 -10.37 -8.73
C GLY A 406 -3.10 -9.46 -7.51
N HIS A 407 -2.26 -9.83 -6.54
CA HIS A 407 -2.06 -9.12 -5.29
C HIS A 407 -0.63 -8.58 -5.19
N SER A 408 -0.45 -7.37 -4.67
CA SER A 408 0.87 -6.75 -4.49
C SER A 408 1.65 -6.61 -5.81
N PHE A 409 2.82 -7.22 -5.96
CA PHE A 409 3.53 -7.31 -7.25
C PHE A 409 2.66 -7.92 -8.37
N GLY A 410 1.77 -8.86 -8.04
CA GLY A 410 0.78 -9.39 -8.98
C GLY A 410 -0.25 -8.34 -9.40
N GLY A 411 -0.63 -7.43 -8.49
CA GLY A 411 -1.47 -6.28 -8.78
C GLY A 411 -0.76 -5.27 -9.69
N TYR A 412 0.54 -5.06 -9.49
CA TYR A 412 1.42 -4.31 -10.40
C TYR A 412 1.41 -4.94 -11.80
N MET A 413 1.70 -6.24 -11.91
CA MET A 413 1.76 -6.93 -13.19
C MET A 413 0.40 -6.97 -13.89
N THR A 414 -0.70 -7.11 -13.13
CA THR A 414 -2.07 -6.98 -13.65
C THR A 414 -2.29 -5.60 -14.25
N THR A 415 -1.86 -4.54 -13.56
CA THR A 415 -1.95 -3.15 -14.04
C THR A 415 -1.16 -2.95 -15.33
N MET A 416 0.14 -3.27 -15.30
CA MET A 416 1.04 -3.01 -16.41
C MET A 416 0.64 -3.78 -17.66
N THR A 417 0.29 -5.06 -17.50
CA THR A 417 -0.09 -5.90 -18.64
C THR A 417 -1.45 -5.48 -19.21
N THR A 418 -2.43 -5.19 -18.37
CA THR A 418 -3.77 -4.78 -18.82
C THR A 418 -3.70 -3.54 -19.72
N ALA A 419 -2.78 -2.60 -19.47
CA ALA A 419 -2.60 -1.41 -20.31
C ALA A 419 -2.28 -1.74 -21.78
N VAL A 420 -1.49 -2.79 -22.03
CA VAL A 420 -0.93 -3.11 -23.35
C VAL A 420 -1.47 -4.40 -23.97
N GLU A 421 -2.16 -5.24 -23.21
CA GLU A 421 -2.76 -6.49 -23.66
C GLU A 421 -4.28 -6.38 -23.66
N ARG A 422 -4.88 -6.38 -24.87
CA ARG A 422 -6.33 -6.18 -25.06
C ARG A 422 -7.14 -7.45 -24.85
N ARG A 423 -6.50 -8.63 -24.85
CA ARG A 423 -7.17 -9.92 -24.63
C ARG A 423 -7.61 -10.11 -23.17
N ILE A 424 -7.01 -9.39 -22.22
CA ILE A 424 -7.51 -9.28 -20.85
C ILE A 424 -8.81 -8.48 -20.87
N ARG A 425 -9.92 -9.14 -20.51
CA ARG A 425 -11.29 -8.61 -20.55
C ARG A 425 -11.75 -8.02 -19.22
N ALA A 426 -11.28 -8.55 -18.11
CA ALA A 426 -11.53 -8.02 -16.77
C ALA A 426 -10.24 -8.11 -15.93
N ALA A 427 -10.01 -7.12 -15.06
CA ALA A 427 -8.81 -7.03 -14.25
C ALA A 427 -9.14 -6.85 -12.76
N VAL A 428 -8.54 -7.66 -11.89
CA VAL A 428 -8.60 -7.50 -10.42
C VAL A 428 -7.21 -7.10 -9.91
N ILE A 429 -7.13 -5.90 -9.36
CA ILE A 429 -5.88 -5.31 -8.87
C ILE A 429 -6.00 -5.16 -7.36
N SER A 430 -5.28 -5.98 -6.61
CA SER A 430 -5.33 -5.97 -5.15
C SER A 430 -3.99 -5.53 -4.55
N GLY A 431 -4.04 -4.73 -3.47
CA GLY A 431 -2.86 -4.37 -2.69
C GLY A 431 -1.77 -3.67 -3.50
N PHE A 432 -2.12 -2.91 -4.54
CA PHE A 432 -1.12 -2.24 -5.38
C PHE A 432 -1.57 -0.87 -5.89
N MET A 433 -2.81 -0.77 -6.41
CA MET A 433 -3.23 0.43 -7.11
C MET A 433 -3.23 1.65 -6.20
N MET A 434 -2.30 2.58 -6.47
CA MET A 434 -2.07 3.81 -5.71
C MET A 434 -1.42 4.85 -6.62
N THR A 435 -1.38 6.11 -6.18
CA THR A 435 -0.58 7.12 -6.84
C THR A 435 0.91 6.89 -6.58
N SER A 436 1.77 7.28 -7.52
CA SER A 436 3.22 7.12 -7.36
C SER A 436 3.76 7.85 -6.13
N GLU A 437 3.10 8.91 -5.65
CA GLU A 437 3.42 9.61 -4.38
C GLU A 437 3.61 8.66 -3.19
N ALA A 438 2.92 7.51 -3.18
CA ALA A 438 3.08 6.50 -2.14
C ALA A 438 4.48 5.88 -2.08
N TYR A 439 5.30 5.98 -3.14
CA TYR A 439 6.69 5.55 -3.18
C TYR A 439 7.66 6.55 -2.54
N HIS A 440 7.23 7.79 -2.31
CA HIS A 440 8.10 8.84 -1.75
C HIS A 440 8.62 8.46 -0.36
N GLY A 441 9.93 8.53 -0.16
CA GLY A 441 10.56 8.22 1.13
C GLY A 441 10.55 6.75 1.53
N ARG A 442 10.22 5.81 0.61
CA ARG A 442 10.48 4.39 0.84
C ARG A 442 11.97 4.11 0.77
N THR A 443 12.48 3.38 1.75
CA THR A 443 13.87 2.91 1.80
C THR A 443 14.11 1.66 0.95
N TRP A 444 13.04 1.09 0.38
CA TRP A 444 13.08 -0.08 -0.48
C TRP A 444 12.09 0.06 -1.64
N THR A 445 12.50 -0.36 -2.84
CA THR A 445 11.64 -0.48 -4.02
C THR A 445 12.01 -1.73 -4.80
N CYS A 446 11.01 -2.49 -5.24
CA CYS A 446 11.22 -3.62 -6.13
C CYS A 446 11.72 -3.11 -7.49
N GLY A 447 12.91 -3.53 -7.91
CA GLY A 447 13.48 -3.15 -9.23
C GLY A 447 12.59 -3.56 -10.40
N SER A 448 11.84 -4.66 -10.25
CA SER A 448 10.90 -5.17 -11.24
C SER A 448 9.63 -4.32 -11.37
N GLN A 449 9.42 -3.35 -10.48
CA GLN A 449 8.30 -2.39 -10.52
C GLN A 449 8.66 -1.02 -11.10
N VAL A 450 9.85 -0.88 -11.69
CA VAL A 450 10.35 0.40 -12.20
C VAL A 450 10.17 0.48 -13.71
N VAL A 451 9.47 1.53 -14.16
CA VAL A 451 9.45 1.97 -15.56
C VAL A 451 10.19 3.31 -15.63
N PRO A 452 11.47 3.33 -16.06
CA PRO A 452 12.26 4.55 -16.14
C PRO A 452 11.55 5.64 -16.94
N GLY A 453 11.54 6.87 -16.42
CA GLY A 453 10.91 8.02 -17.08
C GLY A 453 9.39 8.11 -16.98
N LEU A 454 8.69 7.16 -16.34
CA LEU A 454 7.23 7.20 -16.21
C LEU A 454 6.72 8.55 -15.67
N LEU A 455 7.30 9.04 -14.56
CA LEU A 455 6.90 10.29 -13.90
C LEU A 455 7.14 11.56 -14.73
N GLU A 456 7.89 11.50 -15.82
CA GLU A 456 7.95 12.62 -16.74
C GLU A 456 6.60 12.80 -17.48
N TYR A 457 5.90 11.70 -17.76
CA TYR A 457 4.72 11.66 -18.59
C TYR A 457 3.44 11.34 -17.81
N GLY A 458 3.49 10.56 -16.76
CA GLY A 458 2.33 10.31 -15.91
C GLY A 458 2.61 9.42 -14.72
N ASP A 459 1.54 9.00 -14.07
CA ASP A 459 1.55 8.27 -12.81
C ASP A 459 1.10 6.80 -13.00
N LEU A 460 1.29 5.95 -12.01
CA LEU A 460 0.75 4.58 -11.99
C LEU A 460 -0.77 4.56 -12.18
N SER A 461 -1.47 5.51 -11.56
CA SER A 461 -2.91 5.70 -11.71
C SER A 461 -3.32 6.07 -13.15
N ASP A 462 -2.46 6.77 -13.91
CA ASP A 462 -2.74 7.14 -15.30
C ASP A 462 -2.65 5.91 -16.23
N ILE A 463 -1.79 4.93 -15.93
CA ILE A 463 -1.78 3.64 -16.64
C ILE A 463 -3.14 2.95 -16.51
N ALA A 464 -3.69 2.88 -15.29
CA ALA A 464 -5.00 2.28 -15.05
C ALA A 464 -6.18 3.05 -15.68
N CYS A 465 -6.06 4.36 -15.85
CA CYS A 465 -7.05 5.15 -16.60
C CYS A 465 -7.21 4.69 -18.06
N THR A 466 -6.21 4.01 -18.64
CA THR A 466 -6.28 3.48 -20.02
C THR A 466 -7.15 2.22 -20.18
N PHE A 467 -7.69 1.68 -19.09
CA PHE A 467 -8.36 0.37 -19.13
C PHE A 467 -9.77 0.45 -19.69
N ALA A 468 -10.45 1.57 -19.48
CA ALA A 468 -11.82 1.77 -19.93
C ALA A 468 -11.96 1.48 -21.45
N PRO A 469 -13.05 0.81 -21.86
CA PRO A 469 -14.24 0.45 -21.07
C PRO A 469 -14.20 -0.96 -20.46
N ARG A 470 -13.02 -1.59 -20.32
CA ARG A 470 -12.91 -2.96 -19.78
C ARG A 470 -13.14 -2.96 -18.27
N PRO A 471 -13.95 -3.86 -17.72
CA PRO A 471 -14.17 -3.95 -16.28
C PRO A 471 -12.88 -4.03 -15.45
N THR A 472 -12.81 -3.27 -14.35
CA THR A 472 -11.68 -3.31 -13.40
C THR A 472 -12.17 -3.24 -11.96
N LEU A 473 -11.68 -4.14 -11.10
CA LEU A 473 -11.86 -4.11 -9.66
C LEU A 473 -10.53 -3.73 -8.98
N ILE A 474 -10.58 -2.77 -8.06
CA ILE A 474 -9.47 -2.43 -7.18
C ILE A 474 -9.83 -2.87 -5.76
N ILE A 475 -9.01 -3.72 -5.16
CA ILE A 475 -9.19 -4.21 -3.78
C ILE A 475 -8.18 -3.49 -2.88
N THR A 476 -8.67 -2.81 -1.85
CA THR A 476 -7.87 -1.96 -0.96
C THR A 476 -8.15 -2.27 0.51
N GLY A 477 -7.09 -2.62 1.26
CA GLY A 477 -7.14 -2.70 2.72
C GLY A 477 -6.98 -1.32 3.36
N LEU A 478 -7.73 -1.03 4.43
CA LEU A 478 -7.65 0.24 5.16
C LEU A 478 -6.32 0.43 5.92
N TYR A 479 -5.63 -0.66 6.24
CA TYR A 479 -4.38 -0.71 7.01
C TYR A 479 -3.21 -1.29 6.18
N ASP A 480 -3.30 -1.20 4.85
CA ASP A 480 -2.30 -1.72 3.94
C ASP A 480 -1.07 -0.80 3.85
N CYS A 481 0.02 -1.18 4.54
CA CYS A 481 1.28 -0.43 4.57
C CYS A 481 2.06 -0.40 3.25
N VAL A 482 1.69 -1.25 2.28
CA VAL A 482 2.33 -1.34 0.95
C VAL A 482 1.57 -0.49 -0.05
N ALA A 483 0.23 -0.46 0.00
CA ALA A 483 -0.65 0.37 -0.81
C ALA A 483 -1.58 1.23 0.07
N PRO A 484 -1.07 2.30 0.70
CA PRO A 484 -1.81 3.04 1.71
C PRO A 484 -3.12 3.61 1.18
N PHE A 485 -4.18 3.45 1.96
CA PHE A 485 -5.55 3.79 1.55
C PHE A 485 -5.72 5.20 0.95
N PRO A 486 -5.12 6.29 1.50
CA PRO A 486 -5.28 7.63 0.91
C PRO A 486 -4.80 7.73 -0.54
N PHE A 487 -3.67 7.08 -0.87
CA PHE A 487 -3.11 7.08 -2.22
C PHE A 487 -3.87 6.14 -3.15
N ALA A 488 -4.37 5.02 -2.61
CA ALA A 488 -5.25 4.10 -3.34
C ALA A 488 -6.60 4.72 -3.70
N ASP A 489 -7.25 5.42 -2.76
CA ASP A 489 -8.49 6.16 -2.98
C ASP A 489 -8.28 7.33 -3.97
N ALA A 490 -7.18 8.07 -3.85
CA ALA A 490 -6.83 9.12 -4.82
C ALA A 490 -6.66 8.56 -6.25
N ALA A 491 -5.98 7.42 -6.39
CA ALA A 491 -5.83 6.72 -7.66
C ALA A 491 -7.20 6.24 -8.20
N PHE A 492 -8.02 5.61 -7.36
CA PHE A 492 -9.33 5.12 -7.78
C PHE A 492 -10.25 6.25 -8.26
N ARG A 493 -10.31 7.37 -7.54
CA ARG A 493 -11.10 8.54 -7.97
C ARG A 493 -10.66 9.08 -9.33
N LYS A 494 -9.36 8.97 -9.66
CA LYS A 494 -8.86 9.33 -11.00
C LYS A 494 -9.33 8.33 -12.05
N ILE A 495 -9.21 7.03 -11.76
CA ILE A 495 -9.65 5.94 -12.64
C ILE A 495 -11.16 6.03 -12.89
N GLU A 496 -11.96 6.26 -11.87
CA GLU A 496 -13.41 6.45 -11.99
C GLU A 496 -13.74 7.58 -12.99
N ARG A 497 -13.08 8.75 -12.87
CA ARG A 497 -13.24 9.84 -13.84
C ARG A 497 -12.89 9.44 -15.26
N ALA A 498 -11.87 8.60 -15.45
CA ALA A 498 -11.51 8.09 -16.76
C ALA A 498 -12.59 7.18 -17.36
N TYR A 499 -13.23 6.35 -16.54
CA TYR A 499 -14.35 5.53 -16.97
C TYR A 499 -15.58 6.37 -17.35
N ARG A 500 -15.88 7.44 -16.59
CA ARG A 500 -16.94 8.38 -16.96
C ARG A 500 -16.65 9.09 -18.28
N ALA A 501 -15.43 9.61 -18.42
CA ALA A 501 -15.00 10.26 -19.66
C ALA A 501 -15.07 9.29 -20.86
N ALA A 502 -14.86 7.99 -20.64
CA ALA A 502 -14.99 6.96 -21.67
C ALA A 502 -16.43 6.51 -21.98
N GLY A 503 -17.43 6.99 -21.22
CA GLY A 503 -18.83 6.52 -21.32
C GLY A 503 -19.02 5.10 -20.77
N ALA A 504 -18.26 4.73 -19.75
CA ALA A 504 -18.20 3.39 -19.17
C ALA A 504 -18.39 3.42 -17.64
N ASP A 505 -19.19 4.36 -17.15
CA ASP A 505 -19.59 4.46 -15.74
C ASP A 505 -19.98 3.09 -15.15
N GLY A 506 -19.61 2.84 -13.90
CA GLY A 506 -19.92 1.59 -13.19
C GLY A 506 -19.09 0.37 -13.60
N ARG A 507 -18.19 0.46 -14.59
CA ARG A 507 -17.27 -0.64 -14.94
C ARG A 507 -15.94 -0.64 -14.18
N ALA A 508 -15.66 0.42 -13.41
CA ALA A 508 -14.57 0.46 -12.45
C ALA A 508 -15.15 0.46 -11.03
N GLU A 509 -14.73 -0.47 -10.19
CA GLU A 509 -15.19 -0.62 -8.82
C GLU A 509 -14.02 -0.65 -7.85
N GLN A 510 -14.22 -0.11 -6.64
CA GLN A 510 -13.28 -0.25 -5.53
C GLN A 510 -13.94 -0.99 -4.38
N PHE A 511 -13.34 -2.11 -3.98
CA PHE A 511 -13.71 -2.85 -2.80
C PHE A 511 -12.76 -2.50 -1.66
N VAL A 512 -13.29 -1.90 -0.59
CA VAL A 512 -12.51 -1.46 0.58
C VAL A 512 -12.89 -2.30 1.79
N PHE A 513 -11.91 -2.85 2.49
CA PHE A 513 -12.14 -3.68 3.68
C PHE A 513 -11.25 -3.26 4.86
N ALA A 514 -11.71 -3.54 6.08
CA ALA A 514 -10.94 -3.30 7.31
C ALA A 514 -9.90 -4.41 7.50
N GLY A 515 -8.74 -4.24 6.90
CA GLY A 515 -7.62 -5.17 7.02
C GLY A 515 -6.35 -4.59 6.41
N GLU A 516 -5.25 -5.33 6.57
CA GLU A 516 -3.92 -4.96 6.11
C GLU A 516 -3.73 -5.33 4.62
N HIS A 517 -2.51 -5.67 4.23
CA HIS A 517 -2.12 -6.06 2.88
C HIS A 517 -2.56 -7.50 2.55
N VAL A 518 -3.86 -7.70 2.33
CA VAL A 518 -4.46 -9.04 2.17
C VAL A 518 -5.36 -9.13 0.92
N PHE A 519 -5.30 -10.24 0.19
CA PHE A 519 -6.21 -10.50 -0.93
C PHE A 519 -7.62 -10.89 -0.45
N GLN A 520 -8.65 -10.56 -1.22
CA GLN A 520 -10.06 -10.86 -0.90
C GLN A 520 -10.65 -11.76 -2.00
N PRO A 521 -10.46 -13.08 -1.93
CA PRO A 521 -10.80 -13.99 -3.04
C PRO A 521 -12.30 -14.08 -3.30
N GLU A 522 -13.14 -14.09 -2.27
CA GLU A 522 -14.60 -14.14 -2.45
C GLU A 522 -15.11 -12.91 -3.21
N ALA A 523 -14.68 -11.72 -2.78
CA ALA A 523 -15.05 -10.46 -3.42
C ALA A 523 -14.52 -10.38 -4.86
N ALA A 524 -13.26 -10.78 -5.09
CA ALA A 524 -12.65 -10.81 -6.41
C ALA A 524 -13.42 -11.73 -7.38
N LEU A 525 -13.70 -12.95 -6.96
CA LEU A 525 -14.33 -13.95 -7.81
C LEU A 525 -15.81 -13.64 -8.06
N GLN A 526 -16.55 -13.20 -7.04
CA GLN A 526 -17.94 -12.77 -7.22
C GLN A 526 -18.05 -11.61 -8.21
N TRP A 527 -17.08 -10.70 -8.21
CA TRP A 527 -17.02 -9.61 -9.18
C TRP A 527 -16.67 -10.12 -10.59
N LEU A 528 -15.69 -11.03 -10.72
CA LEU A 528 -15.29 -11.62 -11.99
C LEU A 528 -16.42 -12.39 -12.68
N ASP A 529 -17.25 -13.11 -11.92
CA ASP A 529 -18.42 -13.88 -12.40
C ASP A 529 -19.42 -13.00 -13.19
N ARG A 530 -19.42 -11.67 -12.97
CA ARG A 530 -20.29 -10.72 -13.70
C ARG A 530 -19.76 -10.35 -15.09
N TRP A 531 -18.47 -10.53 -15.34
CA TRP A 531 -17.78 -9.93 -16.49
C TRP A 531 -17.15 -10.94 -17.43
N ILE A 532 -16.69 -12.06 -16.90
CA ILE A 532 -16.01 -13.10 -17.65
C ILE A 532 -16.45 -14.48 -17.24
#